data_AF-A0A0G1R5B8-F1
#
_entry.id   AF-A0A0G1R5B8-F1
#
_cell.length_a   1.000
_cell.length_b   1.000
_cell.length_c   1.000
_cell.angle_alpha   90.00
_cell.angle_beta   90.00
_cell.angle_gamma   90.00
#
_symmetry.space_group_name_H-M   'P 1'
#
loop_
_entity.id
_entity.type
_entity.pdbx_description
1 polymer ?
#
loop_
_entity_poly.entity_id
_entity_poly.type
_entity_poly.pdbx_seq_one_letter_code
_entity_poly.pdbx_strand_id
1 'polypeptide(L)'
;IHRAGRGARYFWKKVKKDVKVPVLRDKIYTETAMSLEVAQDMVPDIRKKITPAKYDFEIHIDVGPLGPTRDMIREVVGMVNGNGFTAKTKPDSWGASSVADKHT
;
A
#
# COMPACT_ATOMS: atom_id res chain seq x y z
N ILE A 1 24.26 10.05 -10.53
CA ILE A 1 24.41 9.93 -9.06
C ILE A 1 23.02 10.09 -8.44
N HIS A 2 22.31 8.99 -8.17
CA HIS A 2 21.04 9.03 -7.43
C HIS A 2 21.35 9.13 -5.94
N ARG A 3 20.80 10.13 -5.23
CA ARG A 3 21.01 10.30 -3.79
C ARG A 3 19.90 9.57 -3.03
N ALA A 4 20.26 8.77 -2.03
CA ALA A 4 19.30 8.20 -1.10
C ALA A 4 18.40 9.32 -0.51
N GLY A 5 17.08 9.11 -0.51
CA GLY A 5 16.09 10.08 -0.05
C GLY A 5 15.68 11.18 -1.05
N ARG A 6 16.15 11.16 -2.31
CA ARG A 6 15.75 12.14 -3.35
C ARG A 6 15.38 11.46 -4.67
N GLY A 7 14.37 11.99 -5.35
CA GLY A 7 13.99 11.59 -6.72
C GLY A 7 12.82 10.60 -6.85
N ALA A 8 12.13 10.27 -5.76
CA ALA A 8 10.89 9.51 -5.82
C ALA A 8 9.77 10.32 -6.48
N ARG A 9 8.91 9.64 -7.25
CA ARG A 9 7.66 10.20 -7.79
C ARG A 9 6.51 9.48 -7.11
N TYR A 10 5.48 10.23 -6.73
CA TYR A 10 4.24 9.68 -6.21
C TYR A 10 3.07 10.20 -7.03
N PHE A 11 2.02 9.40 -7.12
CA PHE A 11 0.76 9.75 -7.74
C PHE A 11 -0.33 9.59 -6.69
N TRP A 12 -1.30 10.48 -6.69
CA TRP A 12 -2.44 10.43 -5.78
C TRP A 12 -3.72 10.66 -6.56
N LYS A 13 -4.79 10.02 -6.10
CA LYS A 13 -6.14 10.16 -6.65
C LYS A 13 -7.11 10.32 -5.50
N LYS A 14 -7.90 11.39 -5.51
CA LYS A 14 -8.98 11.58 -4.52
C LYS A 14 -10.23 10.88 -5.03
N VAL A 15 -10.72 9.92 -4.25
CA VAL A 15 -12.00 9.25 -4.51
C VAL A 15 -12.94 9.61 -3.37
N LYS A 16 -14.09 10.21 -3.69
CA LYS A 16 -15.16 10.41 -2.71
C LYS A 16 -15.98 9.14 -2.68
N LYS A 17 -16.08 8.51 -1.51
CA LYS A 17 -17.06 7.44 -1.26
C LYS A 17 -18.06 7.96 -0.22
N ASP A 18 -19.35 7.90 -0.55
CA ASP A 18 -20.44 8.17 0.38
C ASP A 18 -20.58 6.98 1.34
N VAL A 19 -19.67 6.87 2.30
CA VAL A 19 -19.72 5.83 3.33
C VAL A 19 -20.03 6.50 4.66
N LYS A 20 -21.03 5.97 5.39
CA LYS A 20 -21.19 6.24 6.83
C LYS A 20 -19.84 5.97 7.52
N VAL A 21 -19.49 6.78 8.51
CA VAL A 21 -18.20 6.75 9.24
C VAL A 21 -17.70 5.30 9.38
N PRO A 22 -16.74 4.88 8.55
CA PRO A 22 -16.33 3.48 8.53
C PRO A 22 -15.58 3.17 9.83
N VAL A 23 -15.81 1.98 10.39
CA VAL A 23 -14.98 1.47 11.48
C VAL A 23 -13.55 1.40 10.93
N LEU A 24 -12.54 1.71 11.76
CA LEU A 24 -11.12 1.71 11.37
C LEU A 24 -10.73 0.47 10.56
N ARG A 25 -11.28 -0.68 10.96
CA ARG A 25 -11.10 -1.96 10.29
C ARG A 25 -11.59 -1.97 8.84
N ASP A 26 -12.83 -1.52 8.60
CA ASP A 26 -13.41 -1.45 7.26
C ASP A 26 -12.63 -0.49 6.36
N LYS A 27 -12.16 0.62 6.93
CA LYS A 27 -11.31 1.59 6.22
C LYS A 27 -10.03 0.92 5.71
N ILE A 28 -9.30 0.22 6.59
CA ILE A 28 -8.04 -0.43 6.24
C ILE A 28 -8.26 -1.55 5.20
N TYR A 29 -9.31 -2.36 5.33
CA TYR A 29 -9.61 -3.37 4.30
C TYR A 29 -9.96 -2.74 2.97
N THR A 30 -10.77 -1.68 2.98
CA THR A 30 -11.15 -0.98 1.75
C THR A 30 -9.91 -0.40 1.07
N GLU A 31 -9.01 0.23 1.83
CA GLU A 31 -7.74 0.75 1.31
C GLU A 31 -6.83 -0.35 0.77
N THR A 32 -6.74 -1.48 1.46
CA THR A 32 -5.95 -2.64 1.03
C THR A 32 -6.51 -3.23 -0.27
N ALA A 33 -7.84 -3.39 -0.36
CA ALA A 33 -8.53 -3.88 -1.56
C ALA A 33 -8.31 -2.95 -2.76
N MET A 34 -8.48 -1.64 -2.58
CA MET A 34 -8.24 -0.66 -3.64
C MET A 34 -6.77 -0.66 -4.09
N SER A 35 -5.83 -0.84 -3.16
CA SER A 35 -4.41 -0.94 -3.49
C SER A 35 -4.10 -2.17 -4.34
N LEU A 36 -4.75 -3.29 -4.03
CA LEU A 36 -4.64 -4.53 -4.79
C LEU A 36 -5.22 -4.42 -6.20
N GLU A 37 -6.42 -3.84 -6.33
CA GLU A 37 -7.07 -3.59 -7.63
C GLU A 37 -6.14 -2.77 -8.54
N VAL A 38 -5.62 -1.66 -8.03
CA VAL A 38 -4.67 -0.81 -8.76
C VAL A 38 -3.40 -1.57 -9.14
N ALA A 39 -2.86 -2.39 -8.23
CA ALA A 39 -1.67 -3.18 -8.50
C ALA A 39 -1.92 -4.25 -9.58
N GLN A 40 -3.07 -4.93 -9.53
CA GLN A 40 -3.48 -5.93 -10.52
C GLN A 40 -3.65 -5.34 -11.91
N ASP A 41 -4.17 -4.12 -12.02
CA ASP A 41 -4.33 -3.43 -13.29
C ASP A 41 -3.00 -2.92 -13.85
N MET A 42 -2.18 -2.28 -13.01
CA MET A 42 -0.98 -1.56 -13.47
C MET A 42 0.26 -2.45 -13.60
N VAL A 43 0.47 -3.38 -12.67
CA VAL A 43 1.72 -4.15 -12.60
C VAL A 43 1.96 -5.05 -13.82
N PRO A 44 0.95 -5.73 -14.40
CA PRO A 44 1.15 -6.52 -15.62
C PRO A 44 1.72 -5.69 -16.78
N ASP A 45 1.21 -4.47 -16.97
CA ASP A 45 1.68 -3.57 -18.03
C ASP A 45 3.09 -3.03 -17.76
N ILE A 46 3.42 -2.78 -16.50
CA ILE A 46 4.79 -2.39 -16.13
C ILE A 46 5.76 -3.56 -16.31
N ARG A 47 5.36 -4.78 -15.94
CA ARG A 47 6.18 -6.00 -16.08
C ARG A 47 6.52 -6.33 -17.53
N LYS A 48 5.72 -5.89 -18.51
CA LYS A 48 6.08 -5.96 -19.94
C LYS A 48 7.31 -5.12 -20.29
N LYS A 49 7.61 -4.07 -19.51
CA LYS A 49 8.70 -3.12 -19.76
C LYS A 49 9.85 -3.24 -18.74
N ILE A 50 9.57 -3.74 -17.54
CA ILE A 50 10.51 -3.84 -16.42
C ILE A 50 10.54 -5.27 -15.90
N THR A 51 11.71 -5.91 -15.93
CA THR A 51 11.88 -7.28 -15.45
C THR A 51 11.80 -7.35 -13.92
N PRO A 52 11.03 -8.30 -13.34
CA PRO A 52 10.86 -8.43 -11.90
C PRO A 52 12.17 -8.71 -11.13
N ALA A 53 13.17 -9.32 -11.77
CA ALA A 53 14.47 -9.60 -11.15
C ALA A 53 15.21 -8.34 -10.67
N LYS A 54 14.86 -7.15 -11.19
CA LYS A 54 15.49 -5.89 -10.82
C LYS A 54 14.65 -5.07 -9.84
N TYR A 55 13.32 -5.18 -9.91
CA TYR A 55 12.40 -4.40 -9.11
C TYR A 55 11.14 -5.22 -8.81
N ASP A 56 10.83 -5.41 -7.52
CA ASP A 56 9.59 -6.01 -7.07
C ASP A 56 8.60 -4.93 -6.57
N PHE A 57 7.31 -5.26 -6.63
CA PHE A 57 6.25 -4.35 -6.23
C PHE A 57 5.78 -4.65 -4.81
N GLU A 58 5.77 -3.62 -3.98
CA GLU A 58 5.35 -3.70 -2.59
C GLU A 58 4.07 -2.90 -2.37
N ILE A 59 3.16 -3.46 -1.58
CA ILE A 59 1.96 -2.75 -1.11
C ILE A 59 2.18 -2.38 0.35
N HIS A 60 2.15 -1.08 0.61
CA HIS A 60 2.39 -0.51 1.94
C HIS A 60 1.04 -0.28 2.61
N ILE A 61 0.81 -0.91 3.76
CA ILE A 61 -0.46 -0.85 4.49
C ILE A 61 -0.22 -0.17 5.84
N ASP A 62 -1.08 0.78 6.20
CA ASP A 62 -1.02 1.49 7.48
C ASP A 62 -1.60 0.66 8.63
N VAL A 63 -0.90 -0.43 8.98
CA VAL A 63 -1.16 -1.24 10.17
C VAL A 63 0.14 -1.42 10.94
N GLY A 64 0.06 -1.39 12.27
CA GLY A 64 1.23 -1.52 13.15
C GLY A 64 1.03 -2.57 14.26
N PRO A 65 2.14 -3.10 14.81
CA PRO A 65 2.11 -4.13 15.86
C PRO A 65 1.61 -3.63 17.21
N LEU A 66 1.53 -2.31 17.38
CA LEU A 66 1.04 -1.65 18.59
C LEU A 66 -0.35 -1.07 18.31
N GLY A 67 -1.33 -1.40 19.16
CA GLY A 67 -2.67 -0.83 19.11
C GLY A 67 -3.74 -1.71 18.43
N PRO A 68 -4.92 -1.13 18.12
CA PRO A 68 -6.12 -1.88 17.71
C PRO A 68 -6.00 -2.54 16.33
N THR A 69 -4.98 -2.18 15.54
CA THR A 69 -4.74 -2.72 14.20
C THR A 69 -3.88 -3.98 14.19
N ARG A 70 -3.31 -4.39 15.34
CA ARG A 70 -2.38 -5.53 15.41
C ARG A 70 -2.99 -6.82 14.88
N ASP A 71 -4.23 -7.09 15.28
CA ASP A 71 -4.91 -8.34 14.92
C ASP A 71 -5.25 -8.38 13.42
N MET A 72 -5.33 -7.21 12.77
CA MET A 72 -5.54 -7.10 11.33
C MET A 72 -4.30 -7.38 10.49
N ILE A 73 -3.09 -7.29 11.06
CA ILE A 73 -1.82 -7.44 10.31
C ILE A 73 -1.82 -8.75 9.52
N ARG A 74 -2.16 -9.87 10.19
CA ARG A 74 -2.15 -11.18 9.55
C ARG A 74 -3.14 -11.26 8.39
N GLU A 75 -4.29 -10.63 8.54
CA GLU A 75 -5.35 -10.65 7.54
C GLU A 75 -4.96 -9.83 6.31
N VAL A 76 -4.50 -8.60 6.49
CA VAL A 76 -4.11 -7.72 5.37
C VAL A 76 -2.84 -8.21 4.67
N VAL A 77 -1.86 -8.74 5.43
CA VAL A 77 -0.65 -9.36 4.86
C VAL A 77 -1.02 -10.61 4.07
N GLY A 78 -1.90 -11.45 4.61
CA GLY A 78 -2.41 -12.64 3.90
C GLY A 78 -3.13 -12.28 2.62
N MET A 79 -3.98 -11.24 2.66
CA MET A 79 -4.71 -10.73 1.49
C MET A 79 -3.76 -10.27 0.39
N VAL A 80 -2.71 -9.51 0.73
CA VAL A 80 -1.74 -9.00 -0.24
C VAL A 80 -0.86 -10.12 -0.80
N ASN A 81 -0.28 -10.94 0.08
CA ASN A 81 0.60 -12.04 -0.33
C ASN A 81 -0.15 -13.08 -1.16
N GLY A 82 -1.41 -13.37 -0.82
CA GLY A 82 -2.27 -14.28 -1.59
C GLY A 82 -2.56 -13.79 -3.02
N ASN A 83 -2.40 -12.49 -3.28
CA ASN A 83 -2.53 -11.89 -4.61
C ASN A 83 -1.18 -11.73 -5.35
N GLY A 84 -0.09 -12.28 -4.80
CA GLY A 84 1.22 -12.29 -5.46
C GLY A 84 2.00 -10.97 -5.35
N PHE A 85 1.67 -10.14 -4.35
CA PHE A 85 2.40 -8.92 -4.01
C PHE A 85 3.05 -9.03 -2.63
N THR A 86 4.06 -8.21 -2.38
CA THR A 86 4.73 -8.18 -1.07
C THR A 86 4.10 -7.11 -0.18
N ALA A 87 3.52 -7.50 0.95
CA ALA A 87 3.03 -6.54 1.94
C ALA A 87 4.16 -5.93 2.78
N LYS A 88 4.09 -4.62 3.02
CA LYS A 88 4.88 -3.89 4.02
C LYS A 88 3.96 -3.20 5.01
N THR A 89 4.21 -3.40 6.30
CA THR A 89 3.46 -2.80 7.41
C THR A 89 4.40 -1.93 8.24
N LYS A 90 3.86 -1.11 9.16
CA LYS A 90 4.72 -0.30 10.05
C LYS A 90 5.62 -1.22 10.89
N PRO A 91 6.91 -0.87 11.09
CA PRO A 91 7.57 0.39 10.73
C PRO A 91 8.14 0.46 9.30
N ASP A 92 8.16 -0.64 8.56
CA ASP A 92 8.82 -0.74 7.25
C ASP A 92 8.02 -0.05 6.13
N SER A 93 6.76 0.28 6.36
CA SER A 93 5.89 1.03 5.44
C SER A 93 6.20 2.55 5.41
N TRP A 94 7.48 2.95 5.46
CA TRP A 94 7.91 4.35 5.63
C TRP A 94 7.41 5.30 4.53
N GLY A 95 7.20 4.78 3.32
CA GLY A 95 6.60 5.53 2.20
C GLY A 95 5.17 6.00 2.47
N ALA A 96 4.39 5.21 3.22
CA ALA A 96 3.04 5.58 3.62
C ALA A 96 3.06 6.79 4.58
N SER A 97 3.93 6.79 5.60
CA SER A 97 3.98 7.89 6.58
C SER A 97 4.53 9.19 6.00
N SER A 98 5.57 9.11 5.15
CA SER A 98 6.25 10.31 4.62
C SER A 98 5.50 11.03 3.48
N VAL A 99 4.54 10.35 2.82
CA VAL A 99 3.72 10.93 1.74
C VAL A 99 2.28 11.20 2.19
N ALA A 100 1.69 10.40 3.09
CA ALA A 100 0.32 10.61 3.56
C ALA A 100 0.16 11.92 4.36
N ASP A 101 1.17 12.28 5.17
CA ASP A 101 1.14 13.52 5.96
C ASP A 101 1.20 14.80 5.10
N LYS A 102 1.55 14.70 3.80
CA LYS A 102 1.62 15.86 2.90
C LYS A 102 0.28 16.29 2.30
N HIS A 103 -0.76 15.45 2.38
CA HIS A 103 -2.07 15.69 1.77
C HIS A 103 -3.25 15.44 2.72
N THR A 104 -2.98 15.34 4.02
CA THR A 104 -4.00 15.34 5.09
C THR A 104 -4.41 16.77 5.39
#